data_AF-A0A919EGU1-F1
#
_entry.id   AF-A0A919EGU1-F1
#
_cell.length_a   1.000
_cell.length_b   1.000
_cell.length_c   1.000
_cell.angle_alpha   90.00
_cell.angle_beta   90.00
_cell.angle_gamma   90.00
#
_symmetry.space_group_name_H-M   'P 1'
#
loop_
_entity.id
_entity.type
_entity.pdbx_description
1 polymer ?
#
loop_
_entity_poly.entity_id
_entity_poly.type
_entity_poly.pdbx_seq_one_letter_code
_entity_poly.pdbx_strand_id
1 'polypeptide(L)'
;MEELKVLQPYLWSFACLLFGYLLGNRFALNRDKRKEYNDAVIPLRERLITSAFVNKNIIDNLKIKLGDKANKIVGAYENEYLPAWKLRTDNGGYDDRGNVQPPIDENVINGNIEKQKQAKENLLNLCKLR
;
A
#
# COMPACT_ATOMS: atom_id res chain seq x y z
N MET A 1 -14.65 -54.01 -22.82
CA MET A 1 -14.75 -53.12 -21.64
C MET A 1 -13.49 -53.12 -20.76
N GLU A 2 -12.51 -54.02 -20.96
CA GLU A 2 -11.27 -54.03 -20.15
C GLU A 2 -10.25 -52.94 -20.52
N GLU A 3 -10.13 -52.58 -21.81
CA GLU A 3 -9.14 -51.57 -22.23
C GLU A 3 -9.39 -50.17 -21.64
N LEU A 4 -10.65 -49.83 -21.34
CA LEU A 4 -11.00 -48.55 -20.72
C LEU A 4 -10.44 -48.42 -19.29
N LYS A 5 -10.34 -49.53 -18.54
CA LYS A 5 -9.83 -49.55 -17.16
C LYS A 5 -8.33 -49.33 -17.09
N VAL A 6 -7.59 -49.73 -18.13
CA VAL A 6 -6.13 -49.56 -18.22
C VAL A 6 -5.77 -48.12 -18.59
N LEU A 7 -6.61 -47.43 -19.39
CA LEU A 7 -6.37 -46.04 -19.80
C LEU A 7 -6.72 -45.01 -18.71
N GLN A 8 -7.68 -45.34 -17.85
CA GLN A 8 -8.18 -44.49 -16.77
C GLN A 8 -7.10 -43.97 -15.80
N PRO A 9 -6.15 -44.78 -15.30
CA PRO A 9 -5.08 -44.28 -14.43
C PRO A 9 -4.15 -43.29 -15.15
N TYR A 10 -3.84 -43.49 -16.43
CA TYR A 10 -2.99 -42.57 -17.19
C TYR A 10 -3.67 -41.21 -17.42
N LEU A 11 -4.97 -41.23 -17.72
CA LEU A 11 -5.79 -40.01 -17.79
C LEU A 11 -5.80 -39.26 -16.46
N TRP A 12 -5.91 -39.99 -15.34
CA TRP A 12 -5.88 -39.40 -14.01
C TRP A 12 -4.52 -38.78 -13.67
N SER A 13 -3.42 -39.48 -13.99
CA SER A 13 -2.07 -38.96 -13.82
C SER A 13 -1.84 -37.69 -14.65
N PHE A 14 -2.31 -37.66 -15.90
CA PHE A 14 -2.20 -36.49 -16.76
C PHE A 14 -3.04 -35.31 -16.24
N ALA A 15 -4.26 -35.58 -15.77
CA ALA A 15 -5.12 -34.56 -15.15
C ALA A 15 -4.48 -33.98 -13.87
N CYS A 16 -3.89 -34.81 -13.01
CA CYS A 16 -3.19 -34.37 -11.80
C CYS A 16 -1.96 -33.49 -12.12
N LEU A 17 -1.19 -33.84 -13.16
CA LEU A 17 -0.05 -33.03 -13.61
C LEU A 17 -0.49 -31.65 -14.12
N LEU A 18 -1.54 -31.61 -14.95
CA LEU A 18 -2.10 -30.34 -15.43
C LEU A 18 -2.64 -29.49 -14.28
N PHE A 19 -3.32 -30.10 -13.31
CA PHE A 19 -3.84 -29.40 -12.14
C PHE A 19 -2.72 -28.85 -11.27
N GLY A 20 -1.65 -29.63 -11.05
CA GLY A 20 -0.45 -29.19 -10.34
C GLY A 20 0.24 -28.02 -11.04
N TYR A 21 0.35 -28.06 -12.37
CA TYR A 21 0.92 -26.97 -13.16
C TYR A 21 0.09 -25.68 -13.06
N LEU A 22 -1.25 -25.78 -13.19
CA LEU A 22 -2.15 -24.63 -13.09
C LEU A 22 -2.10 -23.97 -11.71
N LEU A 23 -2.10 -24.78 -10.65
CA LEU A 23 -1.95 -24.28 -9.28
C LEU A 23 -0.58 -23.64 -9.06
N GLY A 24 0.50 -24.31 -9.47
CA GLY A 24 1.86 -23.80 -9.36
C GLY A 24 2.05 -22.46 -10.05
N ASN A 25 1.55 -22.33 -11.28
CA ASN A 25 1.61 -21.08 -12.04
C ASN A 25 0.84 -19.95 -11.35
N ARG A 26 -0.37 -20.23 -10.83
CA ARG A 26 -1.14 -19.24 -10.06
C ARG A 26 -0.42 -18.77 -8.79
N PHE A 27 0.23 -19.68 -8.07
CA PHE A 27 1.01 -19.31 -6.88
C PHE A 27 2.25 -18.48 -7.24
N ALA A 28 2.96 -18.83 -8.30
CA ALA A 28 4.12 -18.07 -8.79
C ALA A 28 3.72 -16.62 -9.15
N LEU A 29 2.67 -16.46 -9.98
CA LEU A 29 2.11 -15.16 -10.34
C LEU A 29 1.67 -14.33 -9.13
N ASN A 30 1.07 -14.96 -8.13
CA ASN A 30 0.65 -14.25 -6.92
C ASN A 30 1.83 -13.84 -6.04
N ARG A 31 2.92 -14.61 -6.00
CA ARG A 31 4.13 -14.28 -5.26
C ARG A 31 4.79 -13.02 -5.83
N ASP A 32 4.93 -12.96 -7.16
CA ASP A 32 5.58 -11.83 -7.82
C ASP A 32 4.76 -10.54 -7.65
N LYS A 33 3.43 -10.63 -7.75
CA LYS A 33 2.52 -9.51 -7.46
C LYS A 33 2.60 -8.98 -6.03
N ARG A 34 2.81 -9.86 -5.03
CA ARG A 34 3.02 -9.42 -3.64
C ARG A 34 4.35 -8.72 -3.47
N LYS A 35 5.40 -9.24 -4.12
CA LYS A 35 6.72 -8.62 -4.13
C LYS A 35 6.67 -7.21 -4.72
N GLU A 36 6.05 -7.04 -5.90
CA GLU A 36 5.87 -5.72 -6.53
C GLU A 36 5.09 -4.74 -5.64
N TYR A 37 4.03 -5.21 -4.97
CA TYR A 37 3.29 -4.40 -4.00
C TYR A 37 4.17 -3.95 -2.84
N ASN A 38 4.90 -4.88 -2.24
CA ASN A 38 5.76 -4.60 -1.10
C ASN A 38 6.89 -3.63 -1.50
N ASP A 39 7.55 -3.87 -2.64
CA ASP A 39 8.64 -3.02 -3.16
C ASP A 39 8.17 -1.57 -3.44
N ALA A 40 6.91 -1.39 -3.85
CA ALA A 40 6.34 -0.06 -4.06
C ALA A 40 5.93 0.64 -2.74
N VAL A 41 5.46 -0.13 -1.74
CA VAL A 41 4.93 0.41 -0.48
C VAL A 41 6.00 0.66 0.58
N ILE A 42 7.12 -0.08 0.56
CA ILE A 42 8.26 0.10 1.48
C ILE A 42 8.73 1.57 1.59
N PRO A 43 9.06 2.30 0.50
CA PRO A 43 9.57 3.66 0.60
C PRO A 43 8.55 4.64 1.21
N LEU A 44 7.26 4.42 0.92
CA LEU A 44 6.18 5.20 1.52
C LEU A 44 6.08 4.95 3.03
N ARG A 45 6.15 3.68 3.43
CA ARG A 45 6.08 3.27 4.84
C ARG A 45 7.28 3.78 5.65
N GLU A 46 8.49 3.71 5.11
CA GLU A 46 9.70 4.22 5.77
C GLU A 46 9.60 5.72 6.06
N ARG A 47 9.09 6.50 5.10
CA ARG A 47 8.84 7.94 5.29
C ARG A 47 7.79 8.22 6.35
N LEU A 48 6.70 7.46 6.36
CA LEU A 48 5.67 7.60 7.40
C LEU A 48 6.23 7.27 8.78
N ILE A 49 7.00 6.19 8.93
CA ILE A 49 7.58 5.80 10.23
C ILE A 49 8.55 6.87 10.74
N THR A 50 9.45 7.35 9.87
CA THR A 50 10.42 8.40 10.20
C THR A 50 9.78 9.78 10.41
N SER A 51 8.46 9.88 10.26
CA SER A 51 7.70 11.13 10.34
C SER A 51 8.18 12.20 9.35
N ALA A 52 8.88 11.76 8.31
CA ALA A 52 9.26 12.60 7.20
C ALA A 52 8.03 12.92 6.36
N PHE A 53 7.97 14.14 5.83
CA PHE A 53 6.91 14.53 4.91
C PHE A 53 6.89 13.59 3.69
N VAL A 54 5.72 13.05 3.40
CA VAL A 54 5.47 12.25 2.20
C VAL A 54 5.15 13.20 1.06
N ASN A 55 6.11 13.38 0.16
CA ASN A 55 5.93 14.19 -1.04
C ASN A 55 5.02 13.47 -2.05
N LYS A 56 4.21 14.24 -2.78
CA LYS A 56 3.34 13.76 -3.86
C LYS A 56 4.09 12.91 -4.89
N ASN A 57 5.36 13.21 -5.18
CA ASN A 57 6.19 12.40 -6.07
C ASN A 57 6.28 10.91 -5.65
N ILE A 58 6.23 10.62 -4.35
CA ILE A 58 6.28 9.24 -3.84
C ILE A 58 4.96 8.52 -4.13
N ILE A 59 3.84 9.24 -4.00
CA ILE A 59 2.48 8.73 -4.27
C ILE A 59 2.26 8.58 -5.78
N ASP A 60 2.77 9.50 -6.59
CA ASP A 60 2.73 9.39 -8.05
C ASP A 60 3.54 8.18 -8.53
N ASN A 61 4.75 7.98 -7.97
CA ASN A 61 5.55 6.78 -8.23
C ASN A 61 4.85 5.49 -7.79
N LEU A 62 4.15 5.51 -6.65
CA LEU A 62 3.32 4.40 -6.18
C LEU A 62 2.20 4.08 -7.19
N LYS A 63 1.53 5.10 -7.71
CA LYS A 63 0.47 4.97 -8.73
C LYS A 63 1.00 4.40 -10.05
N ILE A 64 2.18 4.84 -10.49
CA ILE A 64 2.84 4.30 -11.69
C ILE A 64 3.16 2.81 -11.52
N LYS A 65 3.67 2.40 -10.35
CA LYS A 65 4.08 1.01 -10.09
C LYS A 65 2.90 0.06 -9.85
N LEU A 66 1.84 0.51 -9.19
CA LEU A 66 0.74 -0.35 -8.75
C LEU A 66 -0.58 -0.15 -9.51
N GLY A 67 -0.68 0.91 -10.32
CA GLY A 67 -1.88 1.26 -11.05
C GLY A 67 -3.09 1.40 -10.13
N ASP A 68 -4.20 0.75 -10.49
CA ASP A 68 -5.45 0.83 -9.74
C ASP A 68 -5.37 0.33 -8.30
N LYS A 69 -4.40 -0.54 -7.99
CA LYS A 69 -4.20 -1.02 -6.62
C LYS A 69 -3.71 0.10 -5.68
N ALA A 70 -3.08 1.14 -6.21
CA ALA A 70 -2.67 2.30 -5.43
C ALA A 70 -3.84 3.24 -5.10
N ASN A 71 -4.98 3.17 -5.79
CA ASN A 71 -6.06 4.17 -5.64
C ASN A 71 -6.57 4.32 -4.20
N LYS A 72 -6.57 3.23 -3.40
CA LYS A 72 -6.93 3.31 -1.98
C LYS A 72 -5.89 4.08 -1.16
N ILE A 73 -4.61 3.88 -1.45
CA ILE A 73 -3.50 4.57 -0.77
C ILE A 73 -3.45 6.03 -1.21
N VAL A 74 -3.60 6.29 -2.51
CA VAL A 74 -3.69 7.65 -3.08
C VAL A 74 -4.88 8.40 -2.49
N GLY A 75 -6.06 7.77 -2.43
CA GLY A 75 -7.25 8.38 -1.85
C GLY A 75 -7.09 8.71 -0.36
N ALA A 76 -6.51 7.82 0.43
CA ALA A 76 -6.21 8.11 1.85
C ALA A 76 -5.14 9.20 1.98
N TYR A 77 -4.17 9.26 1.06
CA TYR A 77 -3.16 10.31 1.05
C TYR A 77 -3.78 11.68 0.75
N GLU A 78 -4.56 11.79 -0.32
CA GLU A 78 -5.12 13.06 -0.78
C GLU A 78 -6.25 13.57 0.11
N ASN A 79 -7.10 12.69 0.65
CA ASN A 79 -8.31 13.07 1.39
C ASN A 79 -8.11 13.13 2.90
N GLU A 80 -7.16 12.38 3.48
CA GLU A 80 -6.96 12.30 4.93
C GLU A 80 -5.61 12.87 5.34
N TYR A 81 -4.51 12.36 4.76
CA TYR A 81 -3.16 12.72 5.19
C TYR A 81 -2.74 14.13 4.78
N LEU A 82 -2.90 14.49 3.51
CA LEU A 82 -2.53 15.80 2.97
C LEU A 82 -3.26 16.96 3.67
N PRO A 83 -4.60 16.93 3.85
CA PRO A 83 -5.30 17.99 4.58
C PRO A 83 -4.94 18.01 6.06
N ALA A 84 -4.79 16.86 6.72
CA ALA A 84 -4.35 16.82 8.12
C ALA A 84 -2.94 17.41 8.30
N TRP A 85 -2.05 17.23 7.32
CA TRP A 85 -0.72 17.81 7.32
C TRP A 85 -0.75 19.33 7.07
N LYS A 86 -1.58 19.82 6.13
CA LYS A 86 -1.77 21.25 5.87
C LYS A 86 -2.35 22.01 7.08
N LEU A 87 -3.23 21.37 7.85
CA LEU A 87 -3.70 21.95 9.11
C LEU A 87 -2.58 22.18 10.14
N ARG A 88 -1.47 21.44 10.01
CA ARG A 88 -0.24 21.71 10.76
C ARG A 88 0.40 22.99 10.22
N THR A 89 0.65 23.04 8.91
CA THR A 89 1.43 24.10 8.25
C THR A 89 0.86 25.48 8.56
N ASP A 90 -0.45 25.62 8.42
CA ASP A 90 -1.14 26.90 8.54
C ASP A 90 -1.32 27.35 10.01
N ASN A 91 -1.04 26.47 10.99
CA ASN A 91 -1.16 26.75 12.43
C ASN A 91 0.15 26.52 13.21
N GLY A 92 1.32 26.50 12.56
CA GLY A 92 2.62 26.26 13.21
C GLY A 92 3.41 25.04 12.76
N GLY A 93 3.26 24.66 11.49
CA GLY A 93 3.83 23.43 10.96
C GLY A 93 4.82 23.68 9.85
N TYR A 94 5.19 22.63 9.13
CA TYR A 94 6.19 22.71 8.08
C TYR A 94 5.59 23.19 6.75
N ASP A 95 5.99 24.32 6.18
CA ASP A 95 5.49 24.81 4.88
C ASP A 95 5.60 23.77 3.74
N ASP A 96 5.03 24.07 2.58
CA ASP A 96 5.06 23.22 1.37
C ASP A 96 6.47 22.79 0.93
N ARG A 97 7.51 23.42 1.48
CA ARG A 97 8.93 23.20 1.24
C ARG A 97 9.64 22.48 2.38
N GLY A 98 8.95 22.21 3.50
CA GLY A 98 9.52 21.56 4.67
C GLY A 98 10.22 22.51 5.65
N ASN A 99 9.80 23.78 5.77
CA ASN A 99 10.31 24.74 6.77
C ASN A 99 9.33 24.96 7.93
N VAL A 100 9.81 24.97 9.18
CA VAL A 100 9.00 25.15 10.40
C VAL A 100 8.39 26.55 10.46
N GLN A 101 7.06 26.64 10.59
CA GLN A 101 6.31 27.86 10.92
C GLN A 101 5.96 27.90 12.42
N PRO A 102 5.88 29.09 13.03
CA PRO A 102 5.55 29.25 14.45
C PRO A 102 4.04 29.03 14.71
N PRO A 103 3.66 28.44 15.86
CA PRO A 103 2.29 28.02 16.13
C PRO A 103 1.28 29.12 16.46
N ILE A 104 0.04 28.85 16.07
CA ILE A 104 -1.16 29.66 16.30
C ILE A 104 -2.05 28.87 17.29
N ASP A 105 -1.90 29.11 18.60
CA ASP A 105 -2.72 28.60 19.72
C ASP A 105 -2.60 27.10 20.13
N GLU A 106 -2.27 26.84 21.41
CA GLU A 106 -2.08 25.53 22.04
C GLU A 106 -3.32 24.61 22.04
N ASN A 107 -4.53 25.14 22.11
CA ASN A 107 -5.75 24.31 22.12
C ASN A 107 -6.13 23.80 20.73
N VAL A 108 -5.77 24.55 19.68
CA VAL A 108 -5.92 24.14 18.27
C VAL A 108 -4.89 23.07 17.92
N ILE A 109 -3.69 23.14 18.53
CA ILE A 109 -2.60 22.19 18.33
C ILE A 109 -3.01 20.77 18.78
N ASN A 110 -3.62 20.60 19.96
CA ASN A 110 -3.93 19.27 20.50
C ASN A 110 -4.96 18.50 19.66
N GLY A 111 -6.03 19.15 19.20
CA GLY A 111 -7.05 18.51 18.35
C GLY A 111 -6.53 18.18 16.93
N ASN A 112 -5.59 18.97 16.40
CA ASN A 112 -4.97 18.71 15.11
C ASN A 112 -3.92 17.60 15.16
N ILE A 113 -3.18 17.47 16.27
CA ILE A 113 -2.22 16.37 16.47
C ILE A 113 -2.92 15.01 16.46
N GLU A 114 -4.08 14.90 17.09
CA GLU A 114 -4.82 13.63 17.17
C GLU A 114 -5.36 13.20 15.79
N LYS A 115 -5.95 14.13 15.03
CA LYS A 115 -6.37 13.89 13.63
C LYS A 115 -5.20 13.51 12.73
N GLN A 116 -4.03 14.10 12.92
CA GLN A 116 -2.81 13.74 12.17
C GLN A 116 -2.32 12.34 12.51
N LYS A 117 -2.30 11.99 13.79
CA LYS A 117 -1.91 10.65 14.24
C LYS A 117 -2.86 9.61 13.65
N GLN A 118 -4.16 9.87 13.65
CA GLN A 118 -5.16 8.99 13.07
C GLN A 118 -5.01 8.86 11.54
N ALA A 119 -4.83 9.96 10.81
CA ALA A 119 -4.62 9.92 9.35
C ALA A 119 -3.31 9.20 8.98
N LYS A 120 -2.25 9.41 9.76
CA LYS A 120 -0.98 8.68 9.60
C LYS A 120 -1.16 7.19 9.86
N GLU A 121 -1.86 6.81 10.92
CA GLU A 121 -2.15 5.40 11.23
C GLU A 121 -3.03 4.74 10.17
N ASN A 122 -4.03 5.44 9.64
CA ASN A 122 -4.85 4.97 8.52
C ASN A 122 -3.99 4.70 7.28
N LEU A 123 -3.12 5.65 6.89
CA LEU A 123 -2.23 5.46 5.76
C LEU A 123 -1.25 4.30 6.00
N LEU A 124 -0.69 4.20 7.21
CA LEU A 124 0.22 3.12 7.59
C LEU A 124 -0.47 1.75 7.56
N ASN A 125 -1.72 1.68 8.00
CA ASN A 125 -2.54 0.46 7.95
C ASN A 125 -2.80 0.00 6.53
N LEU A 126 -3.04 0.92 5.60
CA LEU A 126 -3.18 0.63 4.18
C LEU A 126 -1.85 0.19 3.55
N CYS A 127 -0.72 0.66 4.09
CA CYS A 127 0.63 0.30 3.68
C CYS A 127 1.18 -0.98 4.35
N LYS A 128 0.33 -1.82 4.96
CA LYS A 128 0.77 -3.10 5.53
C LYS A 128 1.17 -4.09 4.41
N LEU A 129 2.30 -4.77 4.61
CA LEU A 129 2.78 -5.84 3.74
C LEU A 129 1.78 -7.01 3.77
N ARG A 130 1.49 -7.60 2.61
CA ARG A 130 0.58 -8.75 2.41
C ARG A 130 1.30 -9.94 1.76
#